data_AF-A0AA40I2R5-F1
#
_entry.id   AF-A0AA40I2R5-F1
#
_cell.length_a   1.000
_cell.length_b   1.000
_cell.length_c   1.000
_cell.angle_alpha   90.00
_cell.angle_beta   90.00
_cell.angle_gamma   90.00
#
_symmetry.space_group_name_H-M   'P 1'
#
loop_
_entity.id
_entity.type
_entity.pdbx_description
1 polymer ?
#
loop_
_entity_poly.entity_id
_entity_poly.type
_entity_poly.pdbx_seq_one_letter_code
_entity_poly.pdbx_strand_id
1 'polypeptide(L)'
;MIKASAGGGGKGMRIAWDDEETRDGFRFSSQEAASSFGDDRLLIEKFIDNPRHIEIQVLGDKHGNALWLNERECSIQRRNQKVVEEAPR
;
A
#
# COMPACT_ATOMS: atom_id res chain seq x y z
N MET A 1 -3.01 -10.61 0.17
CA MET A 1 -1.85 -9.72 -0.11
C MET A 1 -1.05 -9.57 1.17
N ILE A 2 0.23 -9.91 1.10
CA ILE A 2 1.21 -9.81 2.19
C ILE A 2 1.90 -8.46 2.06
N LYS A 3 2.00 -7.67 3.14
CA LYS A 3 2.57 -6.31 3.11
C LYS A 3 3.45 -6.07 4.34
N ALA A 4 4.56 -5.37 4.15
CA ALA A 4 5.38 -4.87 5.25
C ALA A 4 4.61 -3.83 6.08
N SER A 5 4.60 -3.95 7.41
CA SER A 5 3.82 -3.06 8.29
C SER A 5 4.38 -1.64 8.31
N ALA A 6 5.70 -1.51 8.27
CA ALA A 6 6.41 -0.23 8.18
C ALA A 6 6.75 0.17 6.74
N GLY A 7 6.26 -0.57 5.74
CA GLY A 7 6.63 -0.40 4.34
C GLY A 7 5.93 0.77 3.64
N GLY A 8 6.58 1.29 2.60
CA GLY A 8 6.03 2.34 1.74
C GLY A 8 6.59 2.29 0.32
N GLY A 9 5.92 2.97 -0.62
CA GLY A 9 6.41 3.13 -1.99
C GLY A 9 6.38 1.87 -2.87
N GLY A 10 5.48 0.92 -2.56
CA GLY A 10 5.28 -0.26 -3.40
C GLY A 10 6.22 -1.44 -3.13
N LYS A 11 7.09 -1.35 -2.11
CA LYS A 11 8.07 -2.38 -1.74
C LYS A 11 7.57 -3.30 -0.62
N GLY A 12 8.07 -4.53 -0.55
CA GLY A 12 7.69 -5.49 0.49
C GLY A 12 6.24 -5.99 0.39
N MET A 13 5.62 -5.94 -0.79
CA MET A 13 4.25 -6.41 -1.02
C MET A 13 4.23 -7.57 -2.00
N ARG A 14 3.46 -8.62 -1.68
CA ARG A 14 3.31 -9.82 -2.53
C ARG A 14 1.87 -10.32 -2.53
N ILE A 15 1.45 -10.82 -3.68
CA ILE A 15 0.18 -11.55 -3.82
C ILE A 15 0.51 -13.03 -3.60
N ALA A 16 -0.40 -13.72 -2.91
CA ALA A 16 -0.37 -15.17 -2.74
C ALA A 16 -1.79 -15.68 -2.97
N TRP A 17 -1.91 -16.70 -3.82
CA TRP A 17 -3.17 -17.31 -4.24
C TRP A 17 -3.45 -18.65 -3.53
N ASP A 18 -2.41 -19.27 -2.97
CA ASP A 18 -2.49 -20.51 -2.23
C ASP A 18 -1.57 -20.51 -0.98
N ASP A 19 -1.62 -21.62 -0.24
CA ASP A 19 -0.86 -21.80 1.00
C ASP A 19 0.65 -21.88 0.78
N GLU A 20 1.09 -22.40 -0.38
CA GLU A 20 2.51 -22.54 -0.71
C GLU A 20 3.10 -21.16 -1.01
N GLU A 21 2.46 -20.41 -1.91
CA GLU A 21 2.81 -19.02 -2.22
C GLU A 21 2.75 -18.14 -0.97
N THR A 22 1.83 -18.41 -0.04
CA THR A 22 1.73 -17.66 1.22
C THR A 22 2.95 -17.90 2.10
N ARG A 23 3.40 -19.15 2.25
CA ARG A 23 4.60 -19.49 3.05
C ARG A 23 5.84 -18.85 2.48
N ASP A 24 6.04 -18.95 1.17
CA ASP A 24 7.20 -18.35 0.51
C ASP A 24 7.14 -16.83 0.53
N GLY A 25 5.99 -16.26 0.17
CA GLY A 25 5.74 -14.83 0.19
C GLY A 25 6.01 -14.21 1.56
N PHE A 26 5.57 -14.86 2.64
CA PHE A 26 5.80 -14.41 4.01
C PHE A 26 7.30 -14.34 4.35
N ARG A 27 8.04 -15.42 4.08
CA ARG A 27 9.49 -15.49 4.34
C ARG A 27 10.23 -14.35 3.63
N PHE A 28 9.98 -14.20 2.33
CA PHE A 28 10.70 -13.20 1.54
C PHE A 28 10.27 -11.76 1.87
N SER A 29 8.97 -11.50 2.06
CA SER A 29 8.50 -10.17 2.46
C SER A 29 9.04 -9.75 3.82
N SER A 30 9.19 -10.67 4.77
CA SER A 30 9.77 -10.38 6.09
C SER A 30 11.25 -9.97 5.99
N GLN A 31 12.03 -10.69 5.17
CA GLN A 31 13.44 -10.34 4.90
C GLN A 31 13.59 -8.98 4.19
N GLU A 32 12.73 -8.71 3.19
CA GLU A 32 12.70 -7.43 2.48
C GLU A 32 12.30 -6.28 3.42
N ALA A 33 11.33 -6.52 4.31
CA ALA A 33 10.89 -5.55 5.30
C ALA A 33 12.00 -5.22 6.31
N ALA A 34 12.65 -6.24 6.87
CA ALA A 34 13.78 -6.08 7.79
C ALA A 34 14.93 -5.28 7.16
N SER A 35 15.31 -5.61 5.92
CA SER A 35 16.41 -4.95 5.21
C SER A 35 16.07 -3.54 4.71
N SER A 36 14.83 -3.28 4.32
CA SER A 36 14.43 -1.98 3.75
C SER A 36 13.95 -0.99 4.80
N PHE A 37 13.33 -1.46 5.88
CA PHE A 37 12.63 -0.63 6.86
C PHE A 37 13.08 -0.87 8.31
N GLY A 38 13.95 -1.86 8.57
CA GLY A 38 14.40 -2.19 9.92
C GLY A 38 13.33 -2.86 10.80
N ASP A 39 12.21 -3.25 10.22
CA ASP A 39 11.04 -3.85 10.88
C ASP A 39 10.52 -5.01 10.02
N ASP A 40 10.51 -6.21 10.59
CA ASP A 40 10.18 -7.46 9.90
C ASP A 40 8.70 -7.85 10.01
N ARG A 41 7.90 -7.04 10.70
CA ARG A 41 6.48 -7.31 10.92
C ARG A 41 5.69 -7.14 9.63
N LEU A 42 4.85 -8.12 9.35
CA LEU A 42 3.97 -8.15 8.18
C LEU A 42 2.49 -8.07 8.59
N LEU A 43 1.67 -7.57 7.68
CA LEU A 43 0.22 -7.67 7.73
C LEU A 43 -0.30 -8.42 6.50
N ILE A 44 -1.47 -9.04 6.64
CA ILE A 44 -2.16 -9.73 5.55
C ILE A 44 -3.52 -9.07 5.37
N GLU A 45 -3.81 -8.69 4.13
CA GLU A 45 -5.12 -8.16 3.73
C GLU A 45 -5.70 -8.98 2.57
N LYS A 46 -7.02 -8.95 2.43
CA LYS A 46 -7.69 -9.54 1.26
C LYS A 46 -7.21 -8.81 0.00
N PHE A 47 -6.75 -9.59 -0.99
CA PHE A 47 -6.43 -9.01 -2.30
C PHE A 47 -7.71 -8.69 -3.05
N ILE A 48 -7.79 -7.49 -3.62
CA ILE A 48 -8.87 -7.05 -4.49
C ILE A 48 -8.34 -7.09 -5.91
N ASP A 49 -9.00 -7.85 -6.78
CA ASP A 49 -8.64 -7.93 -8.19
C ASP A 49 -9.16 -6.71 -8.96
N ASN A 50 -8.33 -6.17 -9.85
CA ASN A 50 -8.57 -4.94 -10.62
C ASN A 50 -9.14 -3.75 -9.80
N PRO A 51 -8.47 -3.33 -8.71
CA PRO A 51 -8.96 -2.25 -7.86
C PRO A 51 -8.73 -0.88 -8.49
N ARG A 52 -9.55 0.10 -8.08
CA ARG A 52 -9.20 1.52 -8.23
C ARG A 52 -8.46 2.01 -6.99
N HIS A 53 -7.45 2.86 -7.17
CA HIS A 53 -6.73 3.51 -6.09
C HIS A 53 -7.19 4.97 -6.00
N ILE A 54 -8.14 5.23 -5.10
CA ILE A 54 -8.65 6.57 -4.80
C ILE A 54 -8.07 7.01 -3.46
N GLU A 55 -7.57 8.24 -3.40
CA GLU A 55 -7.09 8.83 -2.16
C GLU A 55 -7.67 10.22 -1.92
N ILE A 56 -7.88 10.57 -0.65
CA ILE A 56 -8.47 11.84 -0.22
C ILE A 56 -7.39 12.69 0.44
N GLN A 57 -7.22 13.92 -0.02
CA GLN A 57 -6.34 14.87 0.65
C GLN A 57 -7.05 15.43 1.88
N VAL A 58 -6.39 15.37 3.04
CA VAL A 58 -6.91 15.93 4.30
C VAL A 58 -5.94 16.99 4.82
N LEU A 59 -6.47 18.06 5.41
CA LEU A 59 -5.73 19.09 6.15
C LEU A 59 -6.40 19.29 7.52
N GLY A 60 -5.60 19.33 8.57
CA GLY A 60 -6.07 19.59 9.93
C GLY A 60 -5.14 20.54 10.67
N ASP A 61 -5.69 21.38 11.52
CA ASP A 61 -4.93 22.30 12.37
C ASP A 61 -5.01 21.94 13.86
N LYS A 62 -4.25 22.67 14.70
CA LYS A 62 -4.21 22.46 16.16
C LYS A 62 -5.41 23.05 16.90
N HIS A 63 -6.29 23.77 16.21
CA HIS A 63 -7.49 24.40 16.78
C HIS A 63 -8.72 23.51 16.62
N GLY A 64 -8.56 22.30 16.07
CA GLY A 64 -9.64 21.34 15.87
C GLY A 64 -10.34 21.50 14.52
N ASN A 65 -9.83 22.33 13.61
CA ASN A 65 -10.35 22.41 12.26
C ASN A 65 -9.77 21.28 11.41
N ALA A 66 -10.61 20.64 10.60
CA ALA A 66 -10.19 19.69 9.58
C ALA A 66 -11.05 19.86 8.33
N LEU A 67 -10.44 19.70 7.16
CA LEU A 67 -11.11 19.72 5.87
C LEU A 67 -10.49 18.68 4.95
N TRP A 68 -11.26 18.24 3.95
CA TRP A 68 -10.76 17.43 2.86
C TRP A 68 -10.74 18.25 1.57
N LEU A 69 -9.77 17.96 0.69
CA LEU A 69 -9.58 18.63 -0.60
C LEU A 69 -9.82 17.63 -1.74
N ASN A 70 -11.08 17.22 -1.89
CA ASN A 70 -11.52 16.24 -2.90
C ASN A 70 -10.63 14.98 -2.95
N GLU A 71 -10.80 14.19 -4.00
CA GLU A 71 -10.07 12.98 -4.27
C GLU A 71 -8.99 13.14 -5.35
N ARG A 72 -8.07 12.18 -5.38
CA ARG A 72 -7.17 11.90 -6.50
C ARG A 72 -7.40 10.49 -6.99
N GLU A 73 -7.44 10.35 -8.32
CA GLU A 73 -7.44 9.05 -8.99
C GLU A 73 -6.01 8.64 -9.31
N CYS A 74 -5.53 7.58 -8.67
CA CYS A 74 -4.15 7.09 -8.74
C CYS A 74 -4.07 5.64 -9.25
N SER A 75 -5.09 5.12 -9.94
CA SER A 75 -5.13 3.72 -10.40
C SER A 75 -4.08 3.37 -11.45
N ILE A 76 -3.53 4.35 -12.17
CA ILE A 76 -2.50 4.11 -13.19
C ILE A 76 -1.16 3.88 -12.48
N GLN A 77 -0.84 2.59 -12.30
CA GLN A 77 0.32 2.15 -11.54
C GLN A 77 1.13 1.11 -12.30
N ARG A 78 2.43 1.04 -12.01
CA ARG A 78 3.32 -0.05 -12.44
C ARG A 78 3.98 -0.64 -11.20
N ARG A 79 3.79 -1.94 -10.97
CA ARG A 79 4.32 -2.67 -9.78
C ARG A 79 3.99 -1.95 -8.46
N ASN A 80 2.71 -1.57 -8.30
CA ASN A 80 2.20 -0.88 -7.10
C ASN A 80 2.85 0.48 -6.81
N GLN A 81 3.46 1.10 -7.82
CA GLN A 81 3.96 2.47 -7.78
C GLN A 81 3.13 3.33 -8.72
N LYS A 82 2.69 4.50 -8.24
CA LYS A 82 1.92 5.47 -9.02
C LYS A 82 2.74 5.96 -10.22
N VAL A 83 2.09 6.05 -11.37
CA VAL A 83 2.70 6.53 -12.63
C VAL A 83 1.99 7.80 -13.11
N VAL A 84 0.66 7.83 -13.04
CA VAL A 84 -0.16 8.99 -13.39
C VAL A 84 -1.18 9.20 -12.28
N GLU A 85 -1.39 10.47 -11.93
CA GLU A 85 -2.30 10.93 -10.88
C GLU A 85 -3.14 12.08 -11.43
N GLU A 86 -4.47 12.03 -11.27
CA GLU A 86 -5.41 13.05 -11.78
C GLU A 86 -6.27 13.64 -10.65
N ALA A 87 -6.61 14.95 -10.74
CA ALA A 87 -7.48 15.67 -9.80
C ALA A 87 -8.18 16.90 -10.43
N PRO A 88 -9.45 17.22 -10.08
CA PRO A 88 -10.54 16.30 -9.74
C PRO A 88 -11.09 15.62 -11.01
N ARG A 89 -11.98 14.63 -10.88
CA ARG A 89 -12.85 14.18 -12.00
C ARG A 89 -14.29 14.60 -11.81
#